data_AF-A0A3D5GIE2-F1
#
_entry.id   AF-A0A3D5GIE2-F1
#
_cell.length_a   1.000
_cell.length_b   1.000
_cell.length_c   1.000
_cell.angle_alpha   90.00
_cell.angle_beta   90.00
_cell.angle_gamma   90.00
#
_symmetry.space_group_name_H-M   'P 1'
#
loop_
_entity.id
_entity.type
_entity.pdbx_description
1 polymer ?
#
loop_
_entity_poly.entity_id
_entity_poly.type
_entity_poly.pdbx_seq_one_letter_code
_entity_poly.pdbx_strand_id
1 'polypeptide(L)' 'VGEAEMDALRDDESVNRVRVLSPLTDDSALGVSAASYGMSLATGKPIELGEAVGVIAAQS' A
#
# COMPACT_ATOMS: atom_id res chain seq x y z
N VAL A 1 9.21 -5.19 2.46
CA VAL A 1 8.85 -5.40 3.87
C VAL A 1 7.79 -6.47 3.86
N GLY A 2 8.04 -7.61 4.52
CA GLY A 2 7.05 -8.67 4.65
C GLY A 2 6.13 -8.43 5.85
N GLU A 3 5.19 -9.34 6.04
CA GLU A 3 4.20 -9.28 7.12
C GLU A 3 4.86 -9.37 8.50
N ALA A 4 5.87 -10.23 8.65
CA ALA A 4 6.63 -10.40 9.89
C ALA A 4 7.35 -9.12 10.32
N GLU A 5 7.96 -8.37 9.39
CA GLU A 5 8.60 -7.09 9.74
C GLU A 5 7.58 -6.00 10.07
N MET A 6 6.42 -6.00 9.41
CA MET A 6 5.32 -5.06 9.73
C MET A 6 4.73 -5.34 11.12
N ASP A 7 4.54 -6.61 11.48
CA ASP A 7 4.05 -7.00 12.81
C ASP A 7 5.03 -6.57 13.91
N ALA A 8 6.33 -6.82 13.70
CA ALA A 8 7.36 -6.40 14.65
C ALA A 8 7.39 -4.87 14.84
N LEU A 9 7.21 -4.09 13.77
CA LEU A 9 7.15 -2.64 13.83
C LEU A 9 5.85 -2.12 14.48
N ARG A 10 4.73 -2.82 14.30
CA ARG A 10 3.43 -2.46 14.90
C ARG A 10 3.45 -2.67 16.41
N ASP A 11 4.06 -3.76 16.88
CA ASP A 11 4.00 -4.18 18.28
C ASP A 11 5.11 -3.53 19.14
N ASP A 12 6.02 -2.76 18.54
CA ASP A 12 7.05 -1.99 19.22
C ASP A 12 6.51 -0.62 19.70
N GLU A 13 6.33 -0.47 21.02
CA GLU A 13 5.84 0.76 21.65
C GLU A 13 6.76 1.98 21.45
N SER A 14 8.01 1.79 21.03
CA SER A 14 8.94 2.88 20.73
C SER A 14 8.73 3.49 19.33
N VAL A 15 8.02 2.78 18.45
CA VAL A 15 7.79 3.20 17.06
C VAL A 15 6.49 3.99 16.96
N ASN A 16 6.59 5.32 17.03
CA ASN A 16 5.43 6.22 16.93
C ASN A 16 5.17 6.74 15.51
N ARG A 17 6.07 6.46 14.56
CA ARG A 17 5.98 6.95 13.18
C ARG A 17 6.73 6.04 12.22
N VAL A 18 6.10 5.74 11.09
CA VAL A 18 6.71 5.02 9.98
C VAL A 18 6.62 5.84 8.69
N ARG A 19 7.57 5.62 7.79
CA ARG A 19 7.49 6.12 6.42
C ARG A 19 6.87 5.04 5.56
N VAL A 20 5.89 5.42 4.76
CA VAL A 20 5.20 4.55 3.82
C VAL A 20 5.39 5.06 2.41
N LEU A 21 5.30 4.16 1.43
CA LEU A 21 5.08 4.56 0.05
C LEU A 21 3.61 4.99 -0.09
N SER A 22 3.36 5.99 -0.91
CA SER A 22 2.03 6.55 -1.12
C SER A 22 1.77 6.77 -2.60
N PRO A 23 0.54 6.50 -3.09
CA PRO A 23 0.15 6.85 -4.45
C PRO A 23 0.32 8.34 -4.76
N LEU A 24 0.28 9.21 -3.74
CA LEU A 24 0.44 10.66 -3.88
C LEU A 24 1.88 11.09 -4.16
N THR A 25 2.85 10.23 -3.87
CA THR A 25 4.28 10.51 -4.03
C THR A 25 4.94 9.52 -4.97
N ASP A 26 4.16 8.87 -5.83
CA ASP A 26 4.64 7.88 -6.79
C ASP A 26 5.15 8.57 -8.06
N ASP A 27 6.27 8.09 -8.60
CA ASP A 27 6.93 8.65 -9.79
C ASP A 27 6.44 8.02 -11.11
N SER A 28 5.42 7.17 -11.09
CA SER A 28 4.87 6.54 -12.30
C SER A 28 4.24 7.60 -13.21
N ALA A 29 4.69 7.64 -14.47
CA ALA A 29 4.19 8.60 -15.45
C ALA A 29 2.69 8.43 -15.75
N LEU A 30 2.16 7.21 -15.66
CA LEU A 30 0.75 6.87 -15.86
C LEU A 30 0.34 5.80 -14.85
N GLY A 31 -0.71 6.08 -14.07
CA GLY A 31 -1.22 5.17 -13.05
C GLY A 31 -0.43 5.23 -11.74
N VAL A 32 -0.49 4.14 -10.97
CA VAL A 32 0.16 4.00 -9.66
C VAL A 32 0.89 2.67 -9.63
N SER A 33 2.11 2.64 -9.09
CA SER A 33 2.85 1.39 -8.94
C SER A 33 2.22 0.46 -7.88
N ALA A 34 2.39 -0.85 -8.06
CA ALA A 34 1.93 -1.82 -7.08
C ALA A 34 2.59 -1.62 -5.70
N ALA A 35 3.83 -1.13 -5.67
CA ALA A 35 4.56 -0.87 -4.43
C ALA A 35 3.97 0.31 -3.64
N SER A 36 3.57 1.39 -4.33
CA SER A 36 2.99 2.56 -3.67
C SER A 36 1.53 2.39 -3.31
N TYR A 37 0.80 1.51 -4.01
CA TYR A 37 -0.54 1.13 -3.58
C TYR A 37 -0.51 0.13 -2.41
N GLY A 38 0.36 -0.88 -2.49
CA GLY A 38 0.51 -1.91 -1.47
C GLY A 38 -0.51 -3.05 -1.62
N MET A 39 -1.29 -3.28 -0.57
CA MET A 39 -2.22 -4.41 -0.47
C MET A 39 -3.61 -4.05 -0.98
N SER A 40 -4.21 -4.92 -1.80
CA SER A 40 -5.63 -4.84 -2.16
C SER A 40 -6.48 -5.24 -0.95
N LEU A 41 -7.29 -4.31 -0.45
CA LEU A 41 -8.17 -4.53 0.71
C LEU A 41 -9.34 -5.48 0.39
N ALA A 42 -9.60 -5.74 -0.89
CA ALA A 42 -10.62 -6.70 -1.31
C ALA A 42 -10.14 -8.16 -1.20
N THR A 43 -8.85 -8.42 -1.39
CA THR A 43 -8.28 -9.78 -1.46
C THR A 43 -7.29 -10.09 -0.34
N GLY A 44 -6.80 -9.07 0.38
CA GLY A 44 -5.76 -9.20 1.41
C GLY A 44 -4.38 -9.56 0.83
N LYS A 45 -4.18 -9.40 -0.49
CA LYS A 45 -2.94 -9.71 -1.20
C LYS A 45 -2.34 -8.45 -1.81
N PRO A 46 -1.06 -8.47 -2.26
CA PRO A 46 -0.53 -7.40 -3.08
C PRO A 46 -1.45 -7.10 -4.26
N ILE A 47 -1.59 -5.82 -4.62
CA ILE A 47 -2.44 -5.42 -5.75
C ILE A 47 -1.96 -6.08 -7.05
N GLU A 48 -2.93 -6.52 -7.86
CA GLU A 48 -2.67 -7.06 -9.19
C GLU A 48 -2.45 -5.94 -10.21
N LEU A 49 -1.57 -6.18 -11.17
CA LEU A 49 -1.33 -5.21 -12.24
C LEU A 49 -2.57 -5.04 -13.11
N GLY A 50 -2.99 -3.79 -13.30
CA GLY A 50 -4.18 -3.45 -14.08
C GLY A 50 -5.48 -3.42 -13.29
N GLU A 51 -5.45 -3.61 -11.96
CA GLU A 51 -6.62 -3.43 -11.10
C GLU A 51 -7.11 -1.96 -11.16
N ALA A 52 -8.41 -1.76 -11.34
CA ALA A 52 -9.02 -0.45 -11.55
C ALA A 52 -9.18 0.35 -10.24
N VAL A 53 -8.07 0.59 -9.56
CA VAL A 53 -8.01 1.19 -8.21
C VAL A 53 -8.68 2.55 -8.12
N GLY A 54 -8.62 3.37 -9.18
CA GLY A 54 -9.24 4.69 -9.20
C GLY A 54 -10.77 4.65 -9.19
N VAL A 55 -11.37 3.67 -9.89
CA VAL A 55 -12.82 3.48 -9.89
C VAL A 55 -13.28 2.94 -8.54
N ILE A 56 -12.55 1.96 -7.99
CA ILE A 56 -12.82 1.38 -6.68
C ILE A 56 -12.76 2.47 -5.61
N ALA A 57 -11.70 3.28 -5.58
CA ALA A 57 -11.51 4.34 -4.60
C ALA A 57 -12.56 5.46 -4.72
N ALA A 58 -13.09 5.74 -5.93
CA ALA A 58 -14.13 6.73 -6.13
C ALA A 58 -15.51 6.29 -5.60
N GLN A 59 -15.71 4.98 -5.43
CA GLN A 59 -17.00 4.38 -5.08
C GLN A 59 -17.05 3.74 -3.68
N SER A 60 -15.89 3.55 -3.03
CA SER A 60 -15.76 2.95 -1.70
C SER A 60 -16.19 3.87 -0.57
#